data_AF-A0AAV2AD49-F1
#
_entry.id   AF-A0AAV2AD49-F1
#
_cell.length_a   1.000
_cell.length_b   1.000
_cell.length_c   1.000
_cell.angle_alpha   90.00
_cell.angle_beta   90.00
_cell.angle_gamma   90.00
#
_symmetry.space_group_name_H-M   'P 1'
#
loop_
_entity.id
_entity.type
_entity.pdbx_description
1 polymer ?
#
loop_
_entity_poly.entity_id
_entity_poly.type
_entity_poly.pdbx_seq_one_letter_code
_entity_poly.pdbx_strand_id
1 'polypeptide(L)'
;MAYLLTGYYCTATDEYDMKWTTPQCILTLRLIGLSWDVYDGQKSEVNLSEEQKETALKRCPSLLEIGGHAYFSCGFLVSSQFPMKRYLNLVEGKFKEKILNGNPDCVSAGLKRMFQAILIFSVYIIGNRFFPEKVFYSHGFEEFPSWKKILIIVICSRLYFCRYAAVWILSEGSLILTGLTYKGTDKNGKDLWDGCIDVKLWQFATTSTIRGIIGSFHCNTNLWIKQYVYKRLKFLGNRHISQALTLLFLAVWHGWHSGYYVLFFNEFLCLLFEKDFEAFLSTRFPKAKEMLLQNALKYPVGILIKVYLNVILGYVFLPFMFLTWSRYMQVYRSVYFYGHIVFGWILVSPFLRALIPKAKVQKAE
;
A
#
# COMPACT_ATOMS: atom_id res chain seq x y z
N MET A 1 -18.45 8.58 -5.57
CA MET A 1 -17.51 8.02 -6.55
C MET A 1 -17.98 8.15 -8.00
N ALA A 2 -19.29 8.22 -8.30
CA ALA A 2 -19.82 8.35 -9.67
C ALA A 2 -19.11 9.43 -10.51
N TYR A 3 -18.97 10.65 -9.99
CA TYR A 3 -18.25 11.75 -10.67
C TYR A 3 -16.82 11.37 -11.12
N LEU A 4 -16.03 10.75 -10.23
CA LEU A 4 -14.67 10.30 -10.54
C LEU A 4 -14.66 9.24 -11.64
N LEU A 5 -15.57 8.26 -11.56
CA LEU A 5 -15.66 7.16 -12.52
C LEU A 5 -16.10 7.64 -13.91
N THR A 6 -17.02 8.61 -13.98
CA THR A 6 -17.37 9.28 -15.23
C THR A 6 -16.16 10.04 -15.78
N GLY A 7 -15.42 10.74 -14.94
CA GLY A 7 -14.18 11.41 -15.32
C GLY A 7 -13.16 10.44 -15.93
N TYR A 8 -12.95 9.28 -15.32
CA TYR A 8 -12.10 8.23 -15.90
C TYR A 8 -12.63 7.72 -17.23
N TYR A 9 -13.93 7.42 -17.32
CA TYR A 9 -14.53 6.94 -18.56
C TYR A 9 -14.35 7.91 -19.72
N CYS A 10 -14.56 9.21 -19.47
CA CYS A 10 -14.48 10.24 -20.52
C CYS A 10 -13.05 10.63 -20.90
N THR A 11 -12.06 10.41 -20.01
CA THR A 11 -10.72 11.00 -20.21
C THR A 11 -9.57 10.01 -20.13
N ALA A 12 -9.75 8.75 -19.72
CA ALA A 12 -8.66 7.79 -19.61
C ALA A 12 -8.00 7.49 -20.97
N THR A 13 -6.70 7.22 -20.95
CA THR A 13 -5.88 6.82 -22.11
C THR A 13 -5.25 5.47 -21.84
N ASP A 14 -4.88 4.75 -22.89
CA ASP A 14 -4.23 3.44 -22.78
C ASP A 14 -2.79 3.49 -22.23
N GLU A 15 -2.20 4.69 -22.18
CA GLU A 15 -0.90 4.95 -21.56
C GLU A 15 -1.07 5.64 -20.20
N TYR A 16 -0.04 5.50 -19.35
CA TYR A 16 0.02 6.22 -18.08
C TYR A 16 -0.04 7.73 -18.35
N ASP A 17 -1.12 8.36 -17.92
CA ASP A 17 -1.34 9.79 -18.06
C ASP A 17 -1.78 10.38 -16.73
N MET A 18 -1.17 11.51 -16.34
CA MET A 18 -1.49 12.20 -15.11
C MET A 18 -2.47 13.33 -15.42
N LYS A 19 -3.76 13.00 -15.32
CA LYS A 19 -4.87 13.88 -15.68
C LYS A 19 -5.39 14.65 -14.48
N TRP A 20 -6.28 15.60 -14.75
CA TRP A 20 -7.03 16.32 -13.71
C TRP A 20 -7.81 15.37 -12.77
N THR A 21 -8.05 14.11 -13.18
CA THR A 21 -8.67 13.06 -12.36
C THR A 21 -7.76 12.52 -11.25
N THR A 22 -6.45 12.73 -11.30
CA THR A 22 -5.50 12.31 -10.25
C THR A 22 -5.79 12.96 -8.89
N PRO A 23 -5.87 14.30 -8.75
CA PRO A 23 -6.27 14.91 -7.47
C PRO A 23 -7.71 14.56 -7.07
N GLN A 24 -8.59 14.29 -8.04
CA GLN A 24 -9.98 13.91 -7.77
C GLN A 24 -10.10 12.54 -7.11
N CYS A 25 -9.15 11.63 -7.33
CA CYS A 25 -9.15 10.33 -6.66
C CYS A 25 -8.91 10.50 -5.15
N ILE A 26 -8.01 11.39 -4.76
CA ILE A 26 -7.72 11.74 -3.36
C ILE A 26 -8.93 12.43 -2.73
N LEU A 27 -9.51 13.42 -3.42
CA LEU A 27 -10.68 14.15 -2.96
C LEU A 27 -11.89 13.23 -2.73
N THR A 28 -12.11 12.28 -3.64
CA THR A 28 -13.22 11.31 -3.53
C THR A 28 -13.15 10.51 -2.24
N LEU A 29 -11.96 10.02 -1.85
CA LEU A 29 -11.79 9.30 -0.58
C LEU A 29 -12.01 10.22 0.63
N ARG A 30 -11.53 11.47 0.59
CA ARG A 30 -11.76 12.45 1.66
C ARG A 30 -13.25 12.68 1.91
N LEU A 31 -14.03 12.88 0.83
CA LEU A 31 -15.47 13.15 0.93
C LEU A 31 -16.27 11.91 1.37
N ILE A 32 -15.87 10.71 0.93
CA ILE A 32 -16.46 9.45 1.44
C ILE A 32 -16.16 9.29 2.94
N GLY A 33 -14.91 9.53 3.36
CA GLY A 33 -14.50 9.48 4.76
C GLY A 33 -15.28 10.47 5.62
N LEU A 34 -15.38 11.73 5.18
CA LEU A 34 -16.17 12.77 5.83
C LEU A 34 -17.63 12.34 6.03
N SER A 35 -18.25 11.76 5.00
CA SER A 35 -19.65 11.30 5.07
C SER A 35 -19.82 10.22 6.15
N TRP A 36 -18.87 9.29 6.24
CA TRP A 36 -18.86 8.27 7.29
C TRP A 36 -18.60 8.85 8.68
N ASP A 37 -17.68 9.81 8.80
CA ASP A 37 -17.32 10.43 10.07
C ASP A 37 -18.49 11.22 10.66
N VAL A 38 -19.26 11.93 9.83
CA VAL A 38 -20.48 12.62 10.24
C VAL A 38 -21.54 11.61 10.67
N TYR A 39 -21.75 10.54 9.89
CA TYR A 39 -22.70 9.48 10.22
C TYR A 39 -22.38 8.80 11.55
N ASP A 40 -21.12 8.45 11.79
CA ASP A 40 -20.69 7.81 13.04
C ASP A 40 -20.78 8.78 14.22
N GLY A 41 -20.60 10.08 14.01
CA GLY A 41 -20.77 11.08 15.06
C GLY A 41 -22.19 11.23 15.60
N GLN A 42 -23.21 10.75 14.88
CA GLN A 42 -24.60 10.72 15.33
C GLN A 42 -24.94 9.51 16.22
N LYS A 43 -24.03 8.53 16.34
CA LYS A 43 -24.24 7.33 17.15
C LYS A 43 -23.75 7.54 18.58
N SER A 44 -24.33 6.76 19.51
CA SER A 44 -23.80 6.64 20.88
C SER A 44 -22.38 6.09 20.86
N GLU A 45 -21.50 6.61 21.73
CA GLU A 45 -20.09 6.22 21.79
C GLU A 45 -19.88 4.76 22.13
N VAL A 46 -20.83 4.15 22.86
CA VAL A 46 -20.81 2.71 23.21
C VAL A 46 -20.90 1.83 21.95
N ASN A 47 -21.53 2.33 20.90
CA ASN A 47 -21.75 1.60 19.65
C ASN A 47 -20.63 1.85 18.62
N LEU A 48 -19.65 2.70 18.93
CA LEU A 48 -18.53 3.01 18.05
C LEU A 48 -17.33 2.12 18.38
N SER A 49 -16.64 1.63 17.35
CA SER A 49 -15.31 1.06 17.54
C SER A 49 -14.30 2.14 17.92
N GLU A 50 -13.19 1.76 18.54
CA GLU A 50 -12.10 2.70 18.87
C GLU A 50 -11.63 3.49 17.64
N GLU A 51 -11.50 2.82 16.50
CA GLU A 51 -11.12 3.43 15.23
C GLU A 51 -12.15 4.47 14.74
N GLN A 52 -13.44 4.27 15.01
CA GLN A 52 -14.50 5.23 14.67
C GLN A 52 -14.52 6.41 15.65
N LYS A 53 -14.26 6.18 16.94
CA LYS A 53 -14.17 7.26 17.95
C LYS A 53 -13.07 8.26 17.61
N GLU A 54 -11.97 7.79 17.05
CA GLU A 54 -10.85 8.64 16.61
C GLU A 54 -11.28 9.66 15.54
N THR A 55 -12.14 9.29 14.59
CA THR A 55 -12.48 10.13 13.42
C THR A 55 -13.88 10.75 13.46
N ALA A 56 -14.81 10.19 14.24
CA ALA A 56 -16.21 10.62 14.31
C ALA A 56 -16.37 12.12 14.61
N LEU A 57 -17.29 12.75 13.87
CA LEU A 57 -17.59 14.18 13.91
C LEU A 57 -18.98 14.41 14.52
N LYS A 58 -19.02 14.94 15.75
CA LYS A 58 -20.27 15.20 16.48
C LYS A 58 -21.16 16.26 15.81
N ARG A 59 -20.56 17.17 15.03
CA ARG A 59 -21.26 18.17 14.23
C ARG A 59 -20.91 18.01 12.76
N CYS A 60 -21.82 18.44 11.90
CA CYS A 60 -21.51 18.62 10.48
C CYS A 60 -20.54 19.81 10.33
N PRO A 61 -19.41 19.65 9.62
CA PRO A 61 -18.54 20.77 9.28
C PRO A 61 -19.24 21.75 8.34
N SER A 62 -18.90 23.03 8.46
CA SER A 62 -19.34 24.08 7.53
C SER A 62 -18.73 23.89 6.14
N LEU A 63 -19.33 24.52 5.12
CA LEU A 63 -18.79 24.48 3.75
C LEU A 63 -17.35 25.03 3.67
N LEU A 64 -17.01 26.01 4.52
CA LEU A 64 -15.65 26.55 4.59
C LEU A 64 -14.66 25.50 5.12
N GLU A 65 -15.02 24.77 6.18
CA GLU A 65 -14.19 23.69 6.73
C GLU A 65 -14.04 22.54 5.73
N ILE A 66 -15.11 22.18 5.02
CA ILE A 66 -15.10 21.18 3.95
C ILE A 66 -14.17 21.63 2.82
N GLY A 67 -14.30 22.88 2.36
CA GLY A 67 -13.43 23.44 1.31
C GLY A 67 -11.96 23.44 1.74
N GLY A 68 -11.68 23.87 2.98
CA GLY A 68 -10.33 23.89 3.53
C GLY A 68 -9.68 22.51 3.66
N HIS A 69 -10.45 21.48 4.04
CA HIS A 69 -9.98 20.08 4.08
C HIS A 69 -9.78 19.50 2.68
N ALA A 70 -10.74 19.72 1.79
CA ALA A 70 -10.73 19.23 0.42
C ALA A 70 -9.52 19.75 -0.36
N TYR A 71 -9.29 21.07 -0.28
CA TYR A 71 -8.29 21.80 -1.05
C TYR A 71 -7.07 22.21 -0.24
N PHE A 72 -6.77 21.48 0.85
CA PHE A 72 -5.60 21.76 1.67
C PHE A 72 -4.32 21.77 0.81
N SER A 73 -3.67 22.93 0.72
CA SER A 73 -2.65 23.27 -0.29
C SER A 73 -1.46 22.32 -0.31
N CYS A 74 -1.04 21.84 0.86
CA CYS A 74 0.09 20.91 0.98
C CYS A 74 -0.27 19.45 0.65
N GLY A 75 -1.53 19.15 0.32
CA GLY A 75 -1.94 17.78 0.03
C GLY A 75 -3.09 17.58 -0.95
N PHE A 76 -3.47 18.56 -1.76
CA PHE A 76 -4.60 18.38 -2.68
C PHE A 76 -4.23 17.63 -3.98
N LEU A 77 -2.97 17.73 -4.45
CA LEU A 77 -2.54 17.12 -5.70
C LEU A 77 -2.27 15.63 -5.58
N VAL A 78 -1.34 15.29 -4.69
CA VAL A 78 -0.90 13.92 -4.43
C VAL A 78 -0.50 13.91 -2.96
N SER A 79 -1.36 13.38 -2.09
CA SER A 79 -1.01 13.29 -0.66
C SER A 79 -1.65 12.12 0.03
N SER A 80 -1.13 11.88 1.23
CA SER A 80 -1.68 10.99 2.20
C SER A 80 -3.13 11.33 2.55
N GLN A 81 -3.92 10.29 2.82
CA GLN A 81 -5.28 10.43 3.32
C GLN A 81 -5.26 10.84 4.80
N PHE A 82 -6.14 11.76 5.18
CA PHE A 82 -6.33 12.14 6.59
C PHE A 82 -7.79 12.55 6.85
N PRO A 83 -8.34 12.20 8.02
CA PRO A 83 -9.73 12.48 8.35
C PRO A 83 -9.94 13.98 8.58
N MET A 84 -11.17 14.44 8.34
CA MET A 84 -11.58 15.84 8.55
C MET A 84 -11.30 16.28 10.00
N LYS A 85 -11.55 15.42 10.99
CA LYS A 85 -11.26 15.72 12.40
C LYS A 85 -9.80 16.11 12.65
N ARG A 86 -8.85 15.50 11.92
CA ARG A 86 -7.42 15.85 12.02
C ARG A 86 -7.15 17.24 11.45
N TYR A 87 -7.80 17.58 10.34
CA TYR A 87 -7.72 18.92 9.77
C TYR A 87 -8.31 19.98 10.71
N LEU A 88 -9.49 19.73 11.30
CA LEU A 88 -10.07 20.64 12.30
C LEU A 88 -9.16 20.81 13.51
N ASN A 89 -8.57 19.73 14.02
CA ASN A 89 -7.62 19.80 15.13
C ASN A 89 -6.38 20.66 14.79
N LEU A 90 -5.93 20.67 13.52
CA LEU A 90 -4.85 21.56 13.08
C LEU A 90 -5.29 23.02 13.12
N VAL A 91 -6.43 23.35 12.49
CA VAL A 91 -6.93 24.72 12.36
C VAL A 91 -7.30 25.32 13.73
N GLU A 92 -7.89 24.51 14.61
CA GLU A 92 -8.20 24.87 16.00
C GLU A 92 -6.94 24.97 16.88
N GLY A 93 -5.78 24.54 16.37
CA GLY A 93 -4.53 24.62 17.09
C GLY A 93 -4.38 23.59 18.21
N LYS A 94 -5.09 22.47 18.18
CA LYS A 94 -4.96 21.40 19.19
C LYS A 94 -3.60 20.69 19.15
N PHE A 95 -2.85 20.83 18.06
CA PHE A 95 -1.47 20.37 17.97
C PHE A 95 -0.46 21.37 18.60
N LYS A 96 -0.92 22.53 19.12
CA LYS A 96 -0.05 23.63 19.60
C LYS A 96 0.53 23.47 21.00
N GLU A 97 0.09 22.52 21.83
CA GLU A 97 0.60 22.41 23.22
C GLU A 97 2.14 22.28 23.31
N LYS A 98 2.81 21.78 22.25
CA LYS A 98 4.28 21.82 22.14
C LYS A 98 4.84 23.01 21.34
N ILE A 99 4.09 23.55 20.37
CA ILE A 99 4.50 24.75 19.58
C ILE A 99 4.76 25.95 20.50
N LEU A 100 4.04 26.05 21.61
CA LEU A 100 4.20 27.13 22.59
C LEU A 100 5.42 26.97 23.51
N ASN A 101 5.99 25.76 23.64
CA ASN A 101 7.11 25.45 24.53
C ASN A 101 8.46 25.29 23.78
N GLY A 102 8.52 25.77 22.54
CA GLY A 102 9.67 25.66 21.64
C GLY A 102 9.20 25.29 20.22
N ASN A 103 9.94 25.69 19.20
CA ASN A 103 9.61 25.30 17.82
C ASN A 103 9.75 23.77 17.69
N PRO A 104 8.68 23.01 17.42
CA PRO A 104 8.80 21.59 17.18
C PRO A 104 9.63 21.42 15.92
N ASP A 105 10.43 20.36 15.85
CA ASP A 105 11.42 20.17 14.78
C ASP A 105 10.76 19.69 13.47
N CYS A 106 9.74 20.42 12.99
CA CYS A 106 9.03 20.16 11.75
C CYS A 106 9.89 20.49 10.53
N VAL A 107 10.75 21.50 10.64
CA VAL A 107 11.61 21.94 9.53
C VAL A 107 12.65 20.87 9.21
N SER A 108 13.40 20.38 10.19
CA SER A 108 14.39 19.32 9.95
C SER A 108 13.70 18.03 9.49
N ALA A 109 12.57 17.66 10.11
CA ALA A 109 11.81 16.48 9.71
C ALA A 109 11.29 16.58 8.25
N GLY A 110 10.76 17.75 7.86
CA GLY A 110 10.29 18.03 6.51
C GLY A 110 11.44 18.02 5.48
N LEU A 111 12.56 18.70 5.78
CA LEU A 111 13.75 18.72 4.94
C LEU A 111 14.36 17.32 4.78
N LYS A 112 14.36 16.51 5.84
CA LYS A 112 14.80 15.10 5.78
C LYS A 112 13.94 14.29 4.80
N ARG A 113 12.61 14.47 4.83
CA ARG A 113 11.72 13.82 3.85
C ARG A 113 11.96 14.31 2.43
N MET A 114 12.11 15.61 2.24
CA MET A 114 12.46 16.18 0.93
C MET A 114 13.76 15.58 0.37
N PHE A 115 14.80 15.49 1.19
CA PHE A 115 16.07 14.88 0.78
C PHE A 115 15.91 13.40 0.41
N GLN A 116 15.16 12.63 1.20
CA GLN A 116 14.84 11.23 0.86
C GLN A 116 14.10 11.12 -0.48
N ALA A 117 13.13 12.00 -0.74
CA ALA A 117 12.41 12.04 -2.01
C ALA A 117 13.35 12.32 -3.19
N ILE A 118 14.26 13.30 -3.07
CA ILE A 118 15.25 13.64 -4.11
C ILE A 118 16.18 12.46 -4.40
N LEU A 119 16.66 11.75 -3.37
CA LEU A 119 17.51 10.58 -3.54
C LEU A 119 16.77 9.46 -4.30
N ILE A 120 15.54 9.14 -3.89
CA ILE A 120 14.73 8.09 -4.53
C ILE A 120 14.38 8.48 -5.97
N PHE A 121 14.07 9.75 -6.21
CA PHE A 121 13.77 10.25 -7.53
C PHE A 121 15.00 10.20 -8.45
N SER A 122 16.19 10.53 -7.94
CA SER A 122 17.46 10.39 -8.66
C SER A 122 17.71 8.93 -9.06
N VAL A 123 17.48 7.98 -8.16
CA VAL A 123 17.57 6.53 -8.46
C VAL A 123 16.62 6.14 -9.59
N TYR A 124 15.38 6.65 -9.57
CA TYR A 124 14.43 6.42 -10.66
C TYR A 124 14.91 7.01 -11.99
N ILE A 125 15.33 8.27 -12.03
CA ILE A 125 15.79 8.94 -13.28
C ILE A 125 16.98 8.18 -13.88
N ILE A 126 17.99 7.87 -13.07
CA ILE A 126 19.18 7.16 -13.52
C ILE A 126 18.81 5.75 -13.99
N GLY A 127 18.03 5.00 -13.20
CA GLY A 127 17.63 3.64 -13.55
C GLY A 127 16.77 3.58 -14.80
N ASN A 128 15.84 4.52 -14.99
CA ASN A 128 14.96 4.58 -16.16
C ASN A 128 15.72 4.86 -17.47
N ARG A 129 16.92 5.45 -17.41
CA ARG A 129 17.80 5.58 -18.58
C ARG A 129 18.31 4.23 -19.07
N PHE A 130 18.59 3.30 -18.16
CA PHE A 130 19.11 1.96 -18.49
C PHE A 130 17.99 0.94 -18.73
N PHE A 131 16.87 1.08 -18.02
CA PHE A 131 15.74 0.15 -18.09
C PHE A 131 14.44 0.90 -18.44
N PRO A 132 14.36 1.54 -19.63
CA PRO A 132 13.14 2.22 -20.03
C PRO A 132 12.03 1.20 -20.33
N GLU A 133 10.77 1.62 -20.21
CA GLU A 133 9.58 0.80 -20.43
C GLU A 133 9.61 0.02 -21.75
N LYS A 134 10.14 0.65 -22.81
CA LYS A 134 10.27 0.06 -24.15
C LYS A 134 11.10 -1.23 -24.20
N VAL A 135 11.93 -1.50 -23.19
CA VAL A 135 12.72 -2.75 -23.12
C VAL A 135 11.80 -3.96 -23.20
N PHE A 136 10.63 -3.94 -22.55
CA PHE A 136 9.69 -5.07 -22.52
C PHE A 136 9.09 -5.42 -23.89
N TYR A 137 9.13 -4.49 -24.85
CA TYR A 137 8.56 -4.64 -26.19
C TYR A 137 9.63 -4.69 -27.28
N SER A 138 10.91 -4.78 -26.89
CA SER A 138 12.02 -4.91 -27.83
C SER A 138 12.19 -6.37 -28.25
N HIS A 139 12.58 -6.62 -29.51
CA HIS A 139 12.90 -7.97 -29.99
C HIS A 139 13.90 -8.70 -29.09
N GLY A 140 14.93 -7.99 -28.60
CA GLY A 140 15.92 -8.57 -27.70
C GLY A 140 15.35 -9.05 -26.37
N PHE A 141 14.25 -8.48 -25.86
CA PHE A 141 13.62 -8.97 -24.64
C PHE A 141 12.96 -10.33 -24.85
N GLU A 142 12.32 -10.56 -26.01
CA GLU A 142 11.66 -11.84 -26.32
C GLU A 142 12.67 -12.99 -26.41
N GLU A 143 13.86 -12.73 -26.93
CA GLU A 143 14.95 -13.70 -27.07
C GLU A 143 15.69 -14.00 -25.75
N PHE A 144 15.56 -13.14 -24.74
CA PHE A 144 16.27 -13.37 -23.48
C PHE A 144 15.78 -14.64 -22.74
N PRO A 145 16.71 -15.36 -22.06
CA PRO A 145 16.33 -16.47 -21.21
C PRO A 145 15.46 -15.99 -20.04
N SER A 146 14.58 -16.86 -19.53
CA SER A 146 13.55 -16.50 -18.54
C SER A 146 14.11 -15.82 -17.29
N TRP A 147 15.28 -16.25 -16.79
CA TRP A 147 15.89 -15.64 -15.60
C TRP A 147 16.25 -14.17 -15.83
N LYS A 148 16.72 -13.81 -17.03
CA LYS A 148 17.10 -12.43 -17.38
C LYS A 148 15.86 -11.56 -17.53
N LYS A 149 14.78 -12.09 -18.14
CA LYS A 149 13.47 -11.42 -18.18
C LYS A 149 12.94 -11.13 -16.78
N ILE A 150 13.00 -12.12 -15.87
CA ILE A 150 12.57 -11.96 -14.47
C ILE A 150 13.40 -10.89 -13.76
N LEU A 151 14.72 -10.88 -13.94
CA LEU A 151 15.58 -9.86 -13.36
C LEU A 151 15.21 -8.45 -13.85
N ILE A 152 14.96 -8.29 -15.14
CA ILE A 152 14.50 -7.02 -15.73
C ILE A 152 13.15 -6.61 -15.13
N ILE A 153 12.18 -7.53 -15.01
CA ILE A 153 10.89 -7.26 -14.36
C ILE A 153 11.08 -6.73 -12.95
N VAL A 154 11.93 -7.37 -12.14
CA VAL A 154 12.19 -6.95 -10.75
C VAL A 154 12.78 -5.54 -10.69
N ILE A 155 13.79 -5.26 -11.52
CA ILE A 155 14.46 -3.95 -11.56
C ILE A 155 13.46 -2.88 -12.01
N CYS A 156 12.77 -3.07 -13.13
CA CYS A 156 11.80 -2.10 -13.64
C CYS A 156 10.68 -1.85 -12.65
N SER A 157 10.10 -2.89 -12.05
CA SER A 157 9.03 -2.75 -11.05
C SER A 157 9.48 -1.92 -9.85
N ARG A 158 10.74 -2.11 -9.42
CA ARG A 158 11.33 -1.31 -8.34
C ARG A 158 11.49 0.16 -8.73
N LEU A 159 11.96 0.43 -9.94
CA LEU A 159 12.11 1.79 -10.46
C LEU A 159 10.75 2.50 -10.57
N TYR A 160 9.73 1.81 -11.10
CA TYR A 160 8.38 2.36 -11.18
C TYR A 160 7.82 2.68 -9.79
N PHE A 161 8.05 1.82 -8.81
CA PHE A 161 7.66 2.13 -7.44
C PHE A 161 8.40 3.37 -6.89
N CYS A 162 9.71 3.50 -7.13
CA CYS A 162 10.49 4.67 -6.72
C CYS A 162 9.91 5.99 -7.26
N ARG A 163 9.43 6.00 -8.51
CA ARG A 163 8.75 7.18 -9.11
C ARG A 163 7.60 7.67 -8.23
N TYR A 164 6.71 6.77 -7.83
CA TYR A 164 5.55 7.13 -7.01
C TYR A 164 5.93 7.45 -5.56
N ALA A 165 6.80 6.62 -4.96
CA ALA A 165 7.26 6.81 -3.60
C ALA A 165 7.95 8.17 -3.41
N ALA A 166 8.74 8.63 -4.38
CA ALA A 166 9.37 9.95 -4.33
C ALA A 166 8.34 11.07 -4.19
N VAL A 167 7.26 11.04 -4.99
CA VAL A 167 6.20 12.05 -4.94
C VAL A 167 5.45 12.01 -3.61
N TRP A 168 5.12 10.81 -3.11
CA TRP A 168 4.45 10.67 -1.81
C TRP A 168 5.32 11.18 -0.66
N ILE A 169 6.60 10.81 -0.63
CA ILE A 169 7.54 11.26 0.41
C ILE A 169 7.77 12.78 0.33
N LEU A 170 7.78 13.36 -0.87
CA LEU A 170 7.87 14.80 -1.03
C LEU A 170 6.64 15.50 -0.44
N SER A 171 5.43 15.00 -0.74
CA SER A 171 4.19 15.52 -0.15
C SER A 171 4.15 15.34 1.37
N GLU A 172 4.63 14.21 1.91
CA GLU A 172 4.79 14.02 3.35
C GLU A 172 5.64 15.14 3.96
N GLY A 173 6.75 15.50 3.31
CA GLY A 173 7.59 16.63 3.73
C GLY A 173 6.81 17.94 3.84
N SER A 174 6.01 18.28 2.82
CA SER A 174 5.14 19.46 2.87
C SER A 174 4.11 19.40 3.98
N LEU A 175 3.47 18.25 4.21
CA LEU A 175 2.50 18.08 5.30
C LEU A 175 3.16 18.23 6.68
N ILE A 176 4.39 17.74 6.87
CA ILE A 176 5.14 17.90 8.12
C ILE A 176 5.35 19.38 8.44
N LEU A 177 5.72 20.19 7.44
CA LEU A 177 5.95 21.63 7.61
C LEU A 177 4.69 22.38 8.07
N THR A 178 3.50 21.90 7.71
CA THR A 178 2.23 22.50 8.17
C THR A 178 1.86 22.17 9.62
N GLY A 179 2.55 21.20 10.25
CA GLY A 179 2.17 20.67 11.55
C GLY A 179 1.11 19.56 11.49
N LEU A 180 0.47 19.32 10.33
CA LEU A 180 -0.63 18.36 10.19
C LEU A 180 -0.24 16.95 10.62
N THR A 181 1.02 16.54 10.48
CA THR A 181 1.46 15.15 10.74
C THR A 181 1.88 14.89 12.19
N TYR A 182 1.80 15.88 13.08
CA TYR A 182 2.18 15.72 14.48
C TYR A 182 1.31 14.70 15.22
N LYS A 183 1.91 13.77 15.95
CA LYS A 183 1.22 12.67 16.66
C LYS A 183 1.60 12.59 18.15
N GLY A 184 2.23 13.62 18.69
CA GLY A 184 2.78 13.60 20.05
C GLY A 184 4.28 13.26 20.05
N THR A 185 4.77 12.76 21.18
CA THR A 185 6.19 12.43 21.37
C THR A 185 6.41 10.94 21.60
N ASP A 186 7.58 10.44 21.24
CA ASP A 186 8.03 9.12 21.63
C ASP A 186 8.43 9.05 23.12
N LYS A 187 8.85 7.86 23.56
CA LYS A 187 9.31 7.61 24.94
C LYS A 187 10.52 8.46 25.34
N ASN A 188 11.26 8.99 24.37
CA ASN A 188 12.46 9.81 24.57
C ASN A 188 12.16 11.31 24.45
N GLY A 189 10.87 11.70 24.33
CA GLY A 189 10.45 13.10 24.21
C GLY A 189 10.58 13.69 22.81
N LYS A 190 10.96 12.89 21.80
CA LYS A 190 11.12 13.36 20.42
C LYS A 190 9.78 13.42 19.70
N ASP A 191 9.57 14.48 18.92
CA ASP A 191 8.35 14.68 18.14
C ASP A 191 8.15 13.60 17.07
N LEU A 192 6.93 13.07 17.02
CA LEU A 192 6.49 12.10 16.02
C LEU A 192 5.72 12.80 14.90
N TRP A 193 6.29 12.73 13.70
CA TRP A 193 5.80 13.35 12.47
C TRP A 193 5.21 12.33 11.49
N ASP A 194 4.60 11.26 12.00
CA ASP A 194 4.14 10.11 11.22
C ASP A 194 2.61 10.04 11.05
N GLY A 195 1.88 11.07 11.48
CA GLY A 195 0.41 11.12 11.42
C GLY A 195 -0.17 11.11 10.00
N CYS A 196 0.62 11.46 8.98
CA CYS A 196 0.24 11.38 7.56
C CYS A 196 1.31 10.65 6.72
N ILE A 197 1.99 9.63 7.28
CA ILE A 197 2.99 8.84 6.54
C ILE A 197 2.33 7.94 5.48
N ASP A 198 2.84 7.95 4.25
CA ASP A 198 2.48 7.00 3.21
C ASP A 198 3.55 5.93 3.01
N VAL A 199 4.84 6.27 3.10
CA VAL A 199 5.93 5.34 2.83
C VAL A 199 6.86 5.15 4.03
N LYS A 200 6.92 3.92 4.53
CA LYS A 200 7.89 3.47 5.54
C LYS A 200 9.07 2.80 4.86
N LEU A 201 10.00 3.62 4.33
CA LEU A 201 11.14 3.17 3.51
C LEU A 201 11.93 2.00 4.12
N TRP A 202 12.29 2.11 5.40
CA TRP A 202 13.07 1.06 6.06
C TRP A 202 12.30 -0.27 6.14
N GLN A 203 11.03 -0.22 6.52
CA GLN A 203 10.18 -1.40 6.58
C GLN A 203 9.99 -2.02 5.20
N PHE A 204 9.76 -1.20 4.18
CA PHE A 204 9.63 -1.65 2.79
C PHE A 204 10.92 -2.33 2.29
N ALA A 205 12.08 -1.76 2.61
CA ALA A 205 13.38 -2.31 2.22
C ALA A 205 13.70 -3.62 2.96
N THR A 206 13.39 -3.74 4.25
CA THR A 206 13.86 -4.85 5.11
C THR A 206 12.85 -5.96 5.33
N THR A 207 11.56 -5.73 5.11
CA THR A 207 10.54 -6.74 5.36
C THR A 207 10.66 -7.94 4.41
N SER A 208 10.30 -9.12 4.92
CA SER A 208 10.31 -10.39 4.19
C SER A 208 8.91 -10.99 4.02
N THR A 209 7.85 -10.20 4.22
CA THR A 209 6.45 -10.63 4.05
C THR A 209 5.68 -9.68 3.13
N ILE A 210 4.74 -10.23 2.37
CA ILE A 210 3.78 -9.50 1.53
C ILE A 210 2.97 -8.55 2.39
N ARG A 211 2.47 -9.02 3.56
CA ARG A 211 1.76 -8.13 4.50
C ARG A 211 2.64 -6.96 4.97
N GLY A 212 3.92 -7.22 5.22
CA GLY A 212 4.87 -6.18 5.60
C GLY A 212 5.09 -5.15 4.50
N ILE A 213 5.12 -5.58 3.23
CA ILE A 213 5.22 -4.71 2.06
C ILE A 213 3.98 -3.83 1.94
N ILE A 214 2.78 -4.42 1.92
CA ILE A 214 1.52 -3.67 1.86
C ILE A 214 1.43 -2.67 3.02
N GLY A 215 1.81 -3.08 4.23
CA GLY A 215 1.82 -2.21 5.40
C GLY A 215 2.87 -1.09 5.39
N SER A 216 3.72 -1.00 4.36
CA SER A 216 4.86 -0.06 4.30
C SER A 216 4.80 0.96 3.15
N PHE A 217 3.82 0.85 2.25
CA PHE A 217 3.52 1.88 1.26
C PHE A 217 2.04 2.24 1.33
N HIS A 218 1.67 3.46 0.91
CA HIS A 218 0.31 3.98 1.02
C HIS A 218 -0.32 3.76 2.41
N CYS A 219 0.47 3.93 3.48
CA CYS A 219 0.05 3.55 4.83
C CYS A 219 -1.28 4.19 5.27
N ASN A 220 -1.54 5.47 4.96
CA ASN A 220 -2.83 6.07 5.31
C ASN A 220 -3.97 5.70 4.37
N THR A 221 -3.72 5.46 3.09
CA THR A 221 -4.75 4.87 2.21
C THR A 221 -5.14 3.48 2.70
N ASN A 222 -4.16 2.69 3.16
CA ASN A 222 -4.39 1.38 3.77
C ASN A 222 -5.13 1.48 5.11
N LEU A 223 -4.86 2.51 5.92
CA LEU A 223 -5.64 2.80 7.12
C LEU A 223 -7.07 3.19 6.76
N TRP A 224 -7.24 4.09 5.80
CA TRP A 224 -8.52 4.57 5.30
C TRP A 224 -9.38 3.41 4.80
N ILE A 225 -8.84 2.58 3.91
CA ILE A 225 -9.61 1.46 3.34
C ILE A 225 -9.98 0.42 4.41
N LYS A 226 -9.09 0.21 5.40
CA LYS A 226 -9.38 -0.65 6.55
C LYS A 226 -10.58 -0.12 7.35
N GLN A 227 -10.59 1.18 7.66
CA GLN A 227 -11.60 1.83 8.51
C GLN A 227 -12.94 2.01 7.78
N TYR A 228 -12.92 2.53 6.55
CA TYR A 228 -14.13 2.96 5.85
C TYR A 228 -14.74 1.90 4.94
N VAL A 229 -14.01 0.82 4.64
CA VAL A 229 -14.51 -0.27 3.77
C VAL A 229 -14.42 -1.62 4.49
N TYR A 230 -13.22 -2.15 4.71
CA TYR A 230 -13.03 -3.54 5.17
C TYR A 230 -13.74 -3.85 6.50
N LYS A 231 -13.56 -3.00 7.53
CA LYS A 231 -14.20 -3.20 8.84
C LYS A 231 -15.71 -3.05 8.79
N ARG A 232 -16.22 -2.21 7.89
CA ARG A 232 -17.67 -2.02 7.71
C ARG A 232 -18.32 -3.20 7.00
N LEU A 233 -17.57 -3.94 6.19
CA LEU A 233 -18.02 -5.19 5.56
C LEU A 233 -18.06 -6.40 6.53
N LYS A 234 -17.89 -6.19 7.85
CA LYS A 234 -17.94 -7.26 8.86
C LYS A 234 -19.30 -7.98 8.89
N PHE A 235 -20.40 -7.31 8.51
CA PHE A 235 -21.74 -7.90 8.46
C PHE A 235 -21.85 -9.10 7.49
N LEU A 236 -20.93 -9.23 6.53
CA LEU A 236 -20.89 -10.35 5.60
C LEU A 236 -20.46 -11.67 6.24
N GLY A 237 -19.96 -11.66 7.49
CA GLY A 237 -19.57 -12.86 8.23
C GLY A 237 -18.34 -13.61 7.69
N ASN A 238 -17.79 -13.22 6.54
CA ASN A 238 -16.65 -13.89 5.90
C ASN A 238 -15.51 -12.90 5.59
N ARG A 239 -14.37 -13.12 6.25
CA ARG A 239 -13.16 -12.30 6.10
C ARG A 239 -12.64 -12.22 4.66
N HIS A 240 -12.72 -13.32 3.92
CA HIS A 240 -12.22 -13.38 2.54
C HIS A 240 -13.10 -12.56 1.60
N ILE A 241 -14.43 -12.60 1.80
CA ILE A 241 -15.37 -11.76 1.03
C ILE A 241 -15.15 -10.29 1.37
N SER A 242 -15.05 -9.93 2.66
CA SER A 242 -14.75 -8.55 3.06
C SER A 242 -13.45 -8.06 2.43
N GLN A 243 -12.40 -8.89 2.41
CA GLN A 243 -11.12 -8.54 1.80
C GLN A 243 -11.21 -8.40 0.28
N ALA A 244 -11.87 -9.34 -0.41
CA ALA A 244 -12.03 -9.30 -1.87
C ALA A 244 -12.81 -8.05 -2.31
N LEU A 245 -13.91 -7.71 -1.63
CA LEU A 245 -14.68 -6.49 -1.90
C LEU A 245 -13.89 -5.20 -1.58
N THR A 246 -13.03 -5.24 -0.56
CA THR A 246 -12.13 -4.13 -0.24
C THR A 246 -11.12 -3.88 -1.36
N LEU A 247 -10.51 -4.94 -1.88
CA LEU A 247 -9.56 -4.88 -2.99
C LEU A 247 -10.25 -4.51 -4.32
N LEU A 248 -11.49 -4.97 -4.53
CA LEU A 248 -12.32 -4.54 -5.65
C LEU A 248 -12.65 -3.04 -5.58
N PHE A 249 -12.98 -2.53 -4.39
CA PHE A 249 -13.18 -1.09 -4.19
C PHE A 249 -11.93 -0.31 -4.59
N LEU A 250 -10.73 -0.77 -4.20
CA LEU A 250 -9.48 -0.12 -4.59
C LEU A 250 -9.27 -0.17 -6.11
N ALA A 251 -9.57 -1.30 -6.77
CA ALA A 251 -9.51 -1.42 -8.22
C ALA A 251 -10.39 -0.38 -8.93
N VAL A 252 -11.66 -0.30 -8.51
CA VAL A 252 -12.64 0.65 -9.06
C VAL A 252 -12.23 2.09 -8.77
N TRP A 253 -11.71 2.38 -7.57
CA TRP A 253 -11.22 3.70 -7.21
C TRP A 253 -10.06 4.17 -8.09
N HIS A 254 -9.19 3.25 -8.52
CA HIS A 254 -8.10 3.57 -9.45
C HIS A 254 -8.58 3.78 -10.89
N GLY A 255 -9.65 3.09 -11.33
CA GLY A 255 -10.33 3.37 -12.59
C GLY A 255 -10.76 2.12 -13.37
N TRP A 256 -10.94 2.30 -14.69
CA TRP A 256 -11.50 1.27 -15.57
C TRP A 256 -10.48 0.36 -16.25
N HIS A 257 -9.19 0.69 -16.17
CA HIS A 257 -8.15 -0.13 -16.78
C HIS A 257 -8.06 -1.52 -16.13
N SER A 258 -8.04 -2.56 -16.97
CA SER A 258 -7.94 -3.96 -16.53
C SER A 258 -6.77 -4.22 -15.57
N GLY A 259 -5.67 -3.50 -15.74
CA GLY A 259 -4.47 -3.64 -14.93
C GLY A 259 -4.71 -3.40 -13.44
N TYR A 260 -5.61 -2.49 -13.07
CA TYR A 260 -5.97 -2.27 -11.66
C TYR A 260 -6.64 -3.51 -11.07
N TYR A 261 -7.63 -4.08 -11.76
CA TYR A 261 -8.34 -5.27 -11.31
C TYR A 261 -7.41 -6.47 -11.18
N VAL A 262 -6.53 -6.69 -12.16
CA VAL A 262 -5.56 -7.81 -12.12
C VAL A 262 -4.52 -7.60 -11.02
N LEU A 263 -4.04 -6.37 -10.77
CA LEU A 263 -3.15 -6.07 -9.63
C LEU A 263 -3.79 -6.50 -8.31
N PHE A 264 -4.99 -6.00 -8.02
CA PHE A 264 -5.64 -6.23 -6.73
C PHE A 264 -6.12 -7.68 -6.57
N PHE A 265 -6.48 -8.35 -7.67
CA PHE A 265 -6.72 -9.79 -7.67
C PHE A 265 -5.44 -10.58 -7.34
N ASN A 266 -4.30 -10.24 -7.94
CA ASN A 266 -3.02 -10.84 -7.62
C ASN A 266 -2.61 -10.58 -6.16
N GLU A 267 -2.83 -9.38 -5.65
CA GLU A 267 -2.61 -9.05 -4.23
C GLU A 267 -3.43 -9.97 -3.31
N PHE A 268 -4.70 -10.20 -3.64
CA PHE A 268 -5.56 -11.13 -2.91
C PHE A 268 -4.97 -12.55 -2.90
N LEU A 269 -4.56 -13.06 -4.07
CA LEU A 269 -3.94 -14.39 -4.19
C LEU A 269 -2.63 -14.49 -3.40
N CYS A 270 -1.77 -13.47 -3.45
CA CYS A 270 -0.53 -13.43 -2.67
C CYS A 270 -0.79 -13.51 -1.17
N LEU A 271 -1.78 -12.78 -0.66
CA LEU A 271 -2.12 -12.78 0.75
C LEU A 271 -2.73 -14.11 1.20
N LEU A 272 -3.54 -14.75 0.35
CA LEU A 272 -4.04 -16.10 0.59
C LEU A 272 -2.89 -17.12 0.63
N PHE A 273 -2.01 -17.07 -0.38
CA PHE A 273 -0.83 -17.92 -0.47
C PHE A 273 0.06 -17.78 0.76
N GLU A 274 0.50 -16.57 1.11
CA GLU A 274 1.40 -16.32 2.25
C GLU A 274 0.82 -16.90 3.55
N LYS A 275 -0.45 -16.61 3.83
CA LYS A 275 -1.12 -17.08 5.04
C LYS A 275 -1.27 -18.61 5.06
N ASP A 276 -1.71 -19.21 3.96
CA ASP A 276 -1.95 -20.65 3.88
C ASP A 276 -0.65 -21.46 3.92
N PHE A 277 0.37 -21.00 3.19
CA PHE A 277 1.69 -21.62 3.13
C PHE A 277 2.41 -21.52 4.48
N GLU A 278 2.36 -20.36 5.16
CA GLU A 278 2.90 -20.23 6.50
C GLU A 278 2.21 -21.19 7.49
N ALA A 279 0.87 -21.30 7.42
CA ALA A 279 0.11 -22.23 8.25
C ALA A 279 0.46 -23.70 7.93
N PHE A 280 0.66 -24.03 6.65
CA PHE A 280 1.09 -25.36 6.22
C PHE A 280 2.46 -25.72 6.80
N LEU A 281 3.46 -24.86 6.61
CA LEU A 281 4.82 -25.06 7.15
C LEU A 281 4.81 -25.18 8.68
N SER A 282 4.08 -24.30 9.37
CA SER A 282 4.05 -24.28 10.83
C SER A 282 3.37 -25.52 11.43
N THR A 283 2.42 -26.14 10.72
CA THR A 283 1.67 -27.30 11.22
C THR A 283 2.25 -28.64 10.79
N ARG A 284 2.88 -28.72 9.62
CA ARG A 284 3.42 -29.97 9.06
C ARG A 284 4.94 -30.09 9.27
N PHE A 285 5.65 -28.97 9.27
CA PHE A 285 7.13 -28.94 9.35
C PHE A 285 7.66 -27.93 10.39
N PRO A 286 7.18 -27.95 11.65
CA PRO A 286 7.60 -26.98 12.67
C PRO A 286 9.11 -27.03 12.96
N LYS A 287 9.70 -28.24 13.07
CA LYS A 287 11.15 -28.42 13.30
C LYS A 287 11.99 -27.88 12.15
N ALA A 288 11.56 -28.11 10.89
CA ALA A 288 12.28 -27.57 9.74
C ALA A 288 12.18 -26.04 9.68
N LYS A 289 10.98 -25.48 9.96
CA LYS A 289 10.81 -24.02 10.08
C LYS A 289 11.72 -23.45 11.16
N GLU A 290 11.81 -24.10 12.32
CA GLU A 290 12.69 -23.70 13.41
C GLU A 290 14.18 -23.75 13.00
N MET A 291 14.64 -24.88 12.45
CA MET A 291 16.02 -25.04 11.96
C MET A 291 16.41 -23.98 10.92
N LEU A 292 15.53 -23.69 9.97
CA LEU A 292 15.76 -22.65 8.95
C LEU A 292 15.82 -21.24 9.54
N LEU A 293 15.23 -21.03 10.72
CA LEU A 293 15.22 -19.75 11.43
C LEU A 293 16.29 -19.66 12.54
N GLN A 294 17.07 -20.72 12.79
CA GLN A 294 18.22 -20.71 13.70
C GLN A 294 19.43 -19.94 13.12
N ASN A 295 20.30 -19.43 14.00
CA ASN A 295 21.23 -18.33 13.72
C ASN A 295 22.11 -18.47 12.47
N ALA A 296 22.65 -19.66 12.17
CA ALA A 296 23.52 -19.85 11.00
C ALA A 296 22.76 -19.83 9.66
N LEU A 297 21.53 -20.38 9.62
CA LEU A 297 20.70 -20.46 8.40
C LEU A 297 19.75 -19.27 8.24
N LYS A 298 19.46 -18.55 9.33
CA LYS A 298 18.54 -17.41 9.34
C LYS A 298 18.87 -16.34 8.30
N TYR A 299 20.14 -15.98 8.16
CA TYR A 299 20.58 -14.96 7.20
C TYR A 299 20.45 -15.41 5.74
N PRO A 300 21.03 -16.56 5.32
CA PRO A 300 20.86 -17.01 3.93
C PRO A 300 19.40 -17.30 3.59
N VAL A 301 18.62 -17.91 4.48
CA VAL A 301 17.18 -18.12 4.28
C VAL A 301 16.44 -16.79 4.16
N GLY A 302 16.77 -15.81 5.00
CA GLY A 302 16.19 -14.47 4.94
C GLY A 302 16.46 -13.76 3.61
N ILE A 303 17.68 -13.88 3.07
CA ILE A 303 18.05 -13.35 1.75
C ILE A 303 17.23 -14.04 0.66
N LEU A 304 17.12 -15.37 0.68
CA LEU A 304 16.33 -16.13 -0.29
C LEU A 304 14.85 -15.72 -0.28
N ILE A 305 14.25 -15.59 0.91
CA ILE A 305 12.87 -15.11 1.05
C ILE A 305 12.74 -13.70 0.48
N LYS A 306 13.73 -12.82 0.73
CA LYS A 306 13.71 -11.45 0.20
C LYS A 306 13.82 -11.43 -1.32
N VAL A 307 14.68 -12.26 -1.93
CA VAL A 307 14.78 -12.40 -3.39
C VAL A 307 13.45 -12.89 -3.96
N TYR A 308 12.89 -13.95 -3.40
CA TYR A 308 11.57 -14.47 -3.77
C TYR A 308 10.49 -13.38 -3.70
N LEU A 309 10.45 -12.63 -2.60
CA LEU A 309 9.49 -11.54 -2.40
C LEU A 309 9.63 -10.47 -3.48
N ASN A 310 10.85 -10.06 -3.82
CA ASN A 310 11.09 -9.10 -4.90
C ASN A 310 10.62 -9.61 -6.27
N VAL A 311 10.87 -10.89 -6.57
CA VAL A 311 10.42 -11.56 -7.80
C VAL A 311 8.90 -11.56 -7.90
N ILE A 312 8.21 -12.02 -6.85
CA ILE A 312 6.74 -12.05 -6.81
C ILE A 312 6.14 -10.64 -6.87
N LEU A 313 6.68 -9.68 -6.12
CA LEU A 313 6.17 -8.31 -6.18
C LEU A 313 6.34 -7.70 -7.57
N GLY A 314 7.47 -7.94 -8.23
CA GLY A 314 7.68 -7.51 -9.60
C GLY A 314 6.60 -8.07 -10.52
N TYR A 315 6.31 -9.37 -10.41
CA TYR A 315 5.25 -10.02 -11.18
C TYR A 315 3.85 -9.42 -10.94
N VAL A 316 3.49 -9.26 -9.66
CA VAL A 316 2.18 -8.78 -9.22
C VAL A 316 1.94 -7.34 -9.68
N PHE A 317 3.00 -6.53 -9.75
CA PHE A 317 2.91 -5.11 -10.09
C PHE A 317 2.83 -4.82 -11.59
N LEU A 318 3.19 -5.77 -12.47
CA LEU A 318 3.17 -5.60 -13.93
C LEU A 318 1.84 -5.03 -14.50
N PRO A 319 0.65 -5.51 -14.08
CA PRO A 319 -0.61 -4.99 -14.61
C PRO A 319 -0.82 -3.52 -14.26
N PHE A 320 -0.36 -3.07 -13.09
CA PHE A 320 -0.42 -1.67 -12.69
C PHE A 320 0.55 -0.80 -13.48
N MET A 321 1.72 -1.33 -13.84
CA MET A 321 2.70 -0.60 -14.66
C MET A 321 2.17 -0.33 -16.07
N PHE A 322 1.50 -1.32 -16.68
CA PHE A 322 1.10 -1.24 -18.09
C PHE A 322 -0.37 -0.90 -18.35
N LEU A 323 -1.24 -1.04 -17.34
CA LEU A 323 -2.68 -0.72 -17.32
C LEU A 323 -3.56 -1.55 -18.28
N THR A 324 -3.13 -1.83 -19.51
CA THR A 324 -3.93 -2.48 -20.56
C THR A 324 -3.59 -3.95 -20.74
N TRP A 325 -4.62 -4.75 -21.02
CA TRP A 325 -4.55 -6.22 -21.09
C TRP A 325 -3.47 -6.73 -22.04
N SER A 326 -3.45 -6.25 -23.28
CA SER A 326 -2.48 -6.67 -24.30
C SER A 326 -1.04 -6.51 -23.84
N ARG A 327 -0.74 -5.37 -23.20
CA ARG A 327 0.60 -4.95 -22.78
C ARG A 327 1.18 -5.82 -21.67
N TYR A 328 0.49 -5.95 -20.52
CA TYR A 328 1.01 -6.80 -19.45
C TYR A 328 0.90 -8.30 -19.76
N MET A 329 -0.07 -8.70 -20.59
CA MET A 329 -0.25 -10.12 -20.95
C MET A 329 0.89 -10.63 -21.84
N GLN A 330 1.43 -9.81 -22.74
CA GLN A 330 2.63 -10.15 -23.50
C GLN A 330 3.80 -10.48 -22.57
N VAL A 331 4.03 -9.64 -21.56
CA VAL A 331 5.09 -9.87 -20.56
C VAL A 331 4.82 -11.13 -19.76
N TYR A 332 3.58 -11.36 -19.28
CA TYR A 332 3.23 -12.60 -18.57
C TYR A 332 3.48 -13.87 -19.38
N ARG A 333 3.14 -13.88 -20.67
CA ARG A 333 3.40 -15.00 -21.58
C ARG A 333 4.90 -15.25 -21.74
N SER A 334 5.69 -14.19 -21.91
CA SER A 334 7.15 -14.28 -22.10
C SER A 334 7.91 -14.92 -20.93
N VAL A 335 7.30 -14.94 -19.74
CA VAL A 335 7.85 -15.52 -18.50
C VAL A 335 7.02 -16.70 -17.99
N TYR A 336 6.19 -17.29 -18.87
CA TYR A 336 5.40 -18.50 -18.61
C TYR A 336 4.52 -18.42 -17.36
N PHE A 337 4.00 -17.23 -17.05
CA PHE A 337 3.08 -17.01 -15.91
C PHE A 337 3.60 -17.51 -14.55
N TYR A 338 4.92 -17.45 -14.29
CA TYR A 338 5.53 -18.03 -13.08
C TYR A 338 4.84 -17.63 -11.76
N GLY A 339 4.34 -16.39 -11.64
CA GLY A 339 3.63 -15.96 -10.42
C GLY A 339 2.29 -16.68 -10.23
N HIS A 340 1.52 -16.88 -11.30
CA HIS A 340 0.27 -17.65 -11.22
C HIS A 340 0.52 -19.14 -10.93
N ILE A 341 1.65 -19.70 -11.41
CA ILE A 341 2.07 -21.06 -11.04
C ILE A 341 2.28 -21.16 -9.53
N VAL A 342 2.93 -20.17 -8.91
CA VAL A 342 3.08 -20.10 -7.44
C VAL A 342 1.72 -19.99 -6.76
N PHE A 343 0.80 -19.17 -7.27
CA PHE A 343 -0.57 -19.06 -6.72
C PHE A 343 -1.41 -20.33 -6.89
N GLY A 344 -1.05 -21.19 -7.85
CA GLY A 344 -1.58 -22.55 -8.01
C GLY A 344 -1.46 -23.42 -6.75
N TRP A 345 -0.62 -23.03 -5.78
CA TRP A 345 -0.61 -23.57 -4.43
C TRP A 345 -2.01 -23.72 -3.82
N ILE A 346 -2.93 -22.78 -4.05
CA ILE A 346 -4.29 -22.83 -3.49
C ILE A 346 -5.04 -24.10 -3.94
N LEU A 347 -4.76 -24.60 -5.14
CA LEU A 347 -5.34 -25.83 -5.67
C LEU A 347 -4.61 -27.08 -5.16
N VAL A 348 -3.30 -26.98 -4.93
CA VAL A 348 -2.44 -28.11 -4.54
C VAL A 348 -2.44 -28.34 -3.03
N SER A 349 -2.60 -27.30 -2.21
CA SER A 349 -2.47 -27.37 -0.75
C SER A 349 -3.46 -28.32 -0.08
N PRO A 350 -4.74 -28.46 -0.52
CA PRO A 350 -5.66 -29.45 0.05
C PRO A 350 -5.15 -30.88 -0.12
N PHE A 351 -4.64 -31.23 -1.30
CA PHE A 351 -4.07 -32.56 -1.58
C PHE A 351 -2.83 -32.83 -0.72
N LEU A 352 -1.91 -31.87 -0.63
CA LEU A 352 -0.72 -32.01 0.23
C LEU A 352 -1.08 -32.13 1.72
N ARG A 353 -2.12 -31.43 2.18
CA ARG A 353 -2.61 -31.54 3.57
C ARG A 353 -3.25 -32.90 3.87
N ALA A 354 -3.80 -33.57 2.86
CA ALA A 354 -4.30 -34.94 2.96
C ALA A 354 -3.16 -35.97 2.99
N LEU A 355 -2.12 -35.76 2.17
CA LEU A 355 -0.98 -36.69 2.05
C LEU A 355 0.02 -36.60 3.21
N ILE A 356 0.35 -35.39 3.67
CA ILE A 356 1.40 -35.16 4.66
C ILE A 356 0.74 -34.87 6.00
N PRO A 357 0.70 -35.78 7.00
CA PRO A 357 -0.01 -35.59 8.27
C PRO A 357 0.57 -34.44 9.13
N LYS A 358 -0.21 -33.94 10.10
CA LYS A 358 0.27 -32.92 11.05
C LYS A 358 1.44 -33.47 11.86
N ALA A 359 2.44 -32.61 12.11
CA ALA A 359 3.55 -32.99 12.99
C ALA A 359 3.00 -33.30 14.39
N LYS A 360 3.41 -34.43 14.97
CA LYS A 360 3.11 -34.73 16.38
C LYS A 360 3.89 -33.74 17.24
N VAL A 361 3.19 -32.78 17.84
CA VAL A 361 3.78 -31.92 18.86
C VAL A 361 3.88 -32.78 20.12
N GLN A 362 5.09 -33.22 20.46
CA GLN A 362 5.34 -33.75 21.81
C GLN A 362 5.05 -32.60 22.78
N LYS A 363 4.00 -32.74 23.59
CA LYS A 363 3.88 -31.92 24.78
C LYS A 363 5.11 -32.23 25.62
N ALA A 364 5.92 -31.21 25.90
CA ALA A 364 6.92 -31.33 26.96
C ALA A 364 6.14 -31.59 28.26
N GLU A 365 6.40 -32.74 28.87
CA GLU A 365 6.00 -33.03 30.25
C GLU A 365 6.85 -32.22 31.22
#